data_AF-A0A840PU26-F1
#
_entry.id   AF-A0A840PU26-F1
#
_cell.length_a   1.000
_cell.length_b   1.000
_cell.length_c   1.000
_cell.angle_alpha   90.00
_cell.angle_beta   90.00
_cell.angle_gamma   90.00
#
_symmetry.space_group_name_H-M   'P 1'
#
loop_
_entity.id
_entity.type
_entity.pdbx_description
1 polymer ?
#
loop_
_entity_poly.entity_id
_entity_poly.type
_entity_poly.pdbx_seq_one_letter_code
_entity_poly.pdbx_strand_id
1 'polypeptide(L)'
;MPMVEMGFSILILFILSQAFIYIQTKRREKSREYKEIAQHFVLPYLNEVLLFIELKTDHRKETGVPMIEISSDEVVGKIQEKISYGNAKLMNALYRYFNSAAYFEGRGEAKNLATYEVFYHYLDHAYNSIEKSEFKDEQLLNNILKCQKIYGIAFVLTSILGNDESLKILSYKWLWSHHFLNKIPLHLLEDLIHNYNNSKTEEHKLLKFLNIIKQDFHESPEIDRFHELKNYLEEAFIIVEKRWLNYSS
;
A
#
# COMPACT_ATOMS: atom_id res chain seq x y z
N MET A 1 -55.00 33.30 10.54
CA MET A 1 -53.57 33.02 10.81
C MET A 1 -53.14 31.56 10.58
N PRO A 2 -53.95 30.48 10.76
CA PRO A 2 -53.43 29.11 10.64
C PRO A 2 -53.08 28.68 9.20
N MET A 3 -53.74 29.23 8.17
CA MET A 3 -53.45 28.87 6.77
C MET A 3 -52.08 29.38 6.27
N VAL A 4 -51.60 30.50 6.79
CA VAL A 4 -50.29 31.07 6.39
C VAL A 4 -49.16 30.24 7.01
N GLU A 5 -49.28 29.88 8.29
CA GLU A 5 -48.33 29.00 8.99
C GLU A 5 -48.28 27.59 8.38
N MET A 6 -49.43 27.06 7.97
CA MET A 6 -49.52 25.77 7.28
C MET A 6 -48.88 25.81 5.89
N GLY A 7 -49.07 26.91 5.14
CA GLY A 7 -48.40 27.13 3.85
C GLY A 7 -46.88 27.26 3.95
N PHE A 8 -46.37 27.98 4.96
CA PHE A 8 -44.93 28.07 5.24
C PHE A 8 -44.33 26.71 5.64
N SER A 9 -45.05 25.93 6.45
CA SER A 9 -44.62 24.59 6.86
C SER A 9 -44.51 23.63 5.68
N ILE A 10 -45.46 23.67 4.74
CA ILE A 10 -45.43 22.88 3.51
C ILE A 10 -44.25 23.28 2.61
N LEU A 11 -43.97 24.58 2.48
CA LEU A 11 -42.82 25.10 1.72
C LEU A 11 -41.48 24.66 2.32
N ILE A 12 -41.34 24.71 3.65
CA ILE A 12 -40.14 24.24 4.35
C ILE A 12 -39.95 22.73 4.14
N LEU A 13 -41.01 21.94 4.31
CA LEU A 13 -40.97 20.49 4.06
C LEU A 13 -40.62 20.17 2.61
N PHE A 14 -41.15 20.94 1.64
CA PHE A 14 -40.80 20.78 0.24
C PHE A 14 -39.32 21.06 -0.01
N ILE A 15 -38.78 22.18 0.49
CA ILE A 15 -37.35 22.52 0.35
C ILE A 15 -36.47 21.45 0.98
N LEU A 16 -36.81 20.96 2.18
CA LEU A 16 -36.07 19.90 2.85
C LEU A 16 -36.13 18.58 2.06
N SER A 17 -37.29 18.25 1.48
CA SER A 17 -37.43 17.06 0.63
C SER A 17 -36.57 17.15 -0.64
N GLN A 18 -36.52 18.31 -1.29
CA GLN A 18 -35.69 18.55 -2.47
C GLN A 18 -34.19 18.48 -2.12
N ALA A 19 -33.79 19.07 -0.99
CA ALA A 19 -32.41 18.98 -0.50
C ALA A 19 -32.02 17.53 -0.19
N PHE A 20 -32.91 16.75 0.44
CA PHE A 20 -32.69 15.34 0.71
C PHE A 20 -32.55 14.50 -0.56
N ILE A 21 -33.45 14.70 -1.54
CA ILE A 21 -33.39 14.02 -2.84
C ILE A 21 -32.08 14.36 -3.55
N TYR A 22 -31.68 15.63 -3.58
CA TYR A 22 -30.42 16.05 -4.18
C TYR A 22 -29.21 15.37 -3.52
N ILE A 23 -29.17 15.32 -2.18
CA ILE A 23 -28.10 14.62 -1.44
C ILE A 23 -28.08 13.13 -1.79
N GLN A 24 -29.24 12.47 -1.89
CA GLN A 24 -29.31 11.06 -2.27
C GLN A 24 -28.87 10.82 -3.71
N THR A 25 -29.30 11.64 -4.66
CA THR A 25 -28.91 11.55 -6.07
C THR A 25 -27.40 11.72 -6.22
N LYS A 26 -26.83 12.75 -5.58
CA LYS A 26 -25.38 12.99 -5.59
C LYS A 26 -24.58 11.84 -4.97
N ARG A 27 -25.10 11.21 -3.91
CA ARG A 27 -24.49 10.00 -3.31
C ARG A 27 -24.52 8.81 -4.28
N ARG A 28 -25.65 8.59 -4.96
CA ARG A 28 -25.79 7.52 -5.96
C ARG A 28 -24.87 7.73 -7.17
N GLU A 29 -24.78 8.95 -7.68
CA GLU A 29 -23.85 9.29 -8.77
C GLU A 29 -22.40 8.98 -8.40
N LYS A 30 -21.96 9.43 -7.21
CA LYS A 30 -20.62 9.10 -6.71
C LYS A 30 -20.39 7.61 -6.55
N SER A 31 -21.38 6.88 -6.02
CA SER A 31 -21.28 5.42 -5.87
C SER A 31 -21.13 4.72 -7.23
N ARG A 32 -21.83 5.21 -8.27
CA ARG A 32 -21.68 4.72 -9.65
C ARG A 32 -20.31 5.04 -10.23
N GLU A 33 -19.79 6.23 -9.99
CA GLU A 33 -18.42 6.60 -10.39
C GLU A 33 -17.38 5.65 -9.77
N TYR A 34 -17.48 5.37 -8.46
CA TYR A 34 -16.60 4.41 -7.79
C TYR A 34 -16.75 2.98 -8.34
N LYS A 35 -17.97 2.58 -8.70
CA LYS A 35 -18.22 1.31 -9.37
C LYS A 35 -17.51 1.25 -10.73
N GLU A 36 -17.60 2.31 -11.53
CA GLU A 36 -16.93 2.36 -12.84
C GLU A 36 -15.41 2.29 -12.68
N ILE A 37 -14.84 3.02 -11.72
CA ILE A 37 -13.41 2.92 -11.37
C ILE A 37 -13.09 1.47 -10.96
N ALA A 38 -13.88 0.86 -10.08
CA ALA A 38 -13.64 -0.51 -9.64
C ALA A 38 -13.64 -1.49 -10.81
N GLN A 39 -14.62 -1.39 -11.72
CA GLN A 39 -14.80 -2.32 -12.83
C GLN A 39 -13.78 -2.12 -13.96
N HIS A 40 -13.47 -0.88 -14.32
CA HIS A 40 -12.65 -0.56 -15.49
C HIS A 40 -11.19 -0.26 -15.17
N PHE A 41 -10.86 -0.03 -13.90
CA PHE A 41 -9.50 0.28 -13.46
C PHE A 41 -8.97 -0.70 -12.42
N VAL A 42 -9.73 -1.01 -11.36
CA VAL A 42 -9.22 -1.82 -10.24
C VAL A 42 -9.23 -3.33 -10.53
N LEU A 43 -10.39 -3.90 -10.82
CA LEU A 43 -10.54 -5.34 -11.00
C LEU A 43 -9.66 -5.94 -12.12
N PRO A 44 -9.43 -5.25 -13.25
CA PRO A 44 -8.60 -5.80 -14.33
C PRO A 44 -7.16 -6.14 -13.93
N TYR A 45 -6.55 -5.40 -13.00
CA TYR A 45 -5.13 -5.57 -12.63
C TYR A 45 -4.94 -6.07 -11.19
N LEU A 46 -6.00 -6.09 -10.38
CA LEU A 46 -5.91 -6.39 -8.95
C LEU A 46 -5.26 -7.76 -8.69
N ASN A 47 -5.66 -8.80 -9.42
CA ASN A 47 -5.10 -10.14 -9.22
C ASN A 47 -3.59 -10.19 -9.51
N GLU A 48 -3.14 -9.54 -10.59
CA GLU A 48 -1.71 -9.49 -10.93
C GLU A 48 -0.91 -8.77 -9.82
N VAL A 49 -1.45 -7.65 -9.32
CA VAL A 49 -0.84 -6.90 -8.21
C VAL A 49 -0.82 -7.71 -6.91
N LEU A 50 -1.90 -8.42 -6.56
CA LEU A 50 -1.94 -9.24 -5.35
C LEU A 50 -0.94 -10.40 -5.41
N LEU A 51 -0.85 -11.07 -6.56
CA LEU A 51 -0.01 -12.26 -6.75
C LEU A 51 1.48 -11.94 -6.95
N PHE A 52 1.83 -10.75 -7.43
CA PHE A 52 3.21 -10.41 -7.76
C PHE A 52 4.18 -10.64 -6.59
N ILE A 53 3.86 -10.11 -5.40
CA ILE A 53 4.73 -10.26 -4.22
C ILE A 53 4.72 -11.70 -3.67
N GLU A 54 3.61 -12.42 -3.82
CA GLU A 54 3.53 -13.85 -3.47
C GLU A 54 4.50 -14.68 -4.30
N LEU A 55 4.52 -14.46 -5.62
CA LEU A 55 5.40 -15.17 -6.55
C LEU A 55 6.88 -14.77 -6.39
N LYS A 56 7.15 -13.52 -6.03
CA LYS A 56 8.52 -13.05 -5.74
C LYS A 56 9.09 -13.61 -4.43
N THR A 57 8.23 -14.04 -3.52
CA THR A 57 8.61 -14.53 -2.18
C THR A 57 8.45 -16.06 -2.03
N ASP A 58 8.06 -16.78 -3.09
CA ASP A 58 7.93 -18.24 -3.06
C ASP A 58 9.31 -18.92 -3.21
N HIS A 59 9.70 -19.69 -2.20
CA HIS A 59 10.94 -20.48 -2.16
C HIS A 59 11.09 -21.46 -3.33
N ARG A 60 9.99 -21.86 -3.98
CA ARG A 60 10.03 -22.73 -5.16
C ARG A 60 10.68 -22.09 -6.39
N LYS A 61 10.91 -20.76 -6.39
CA LYS A 61 11.78 -20.13 -7.40
C LYS A 61 13.20 -20.68 -7.36
N GLU A 62 13.69 -21.06 -6.18
CA GLU A 62 15.04 -21.62 -6.00
C GLU A 62 15.11 -23.10 -6.41
N THR A 63 13.96 -23.79 -6.52
CA THR A 63 13.90 -25.22 -6.84
C THR A 63 13.74 -25.51 -8.34
N GLY A 64 13.79 -24.48 -9.20
CA GLY A 64 13.79 -24.63 -10.66
C GLY A 64 12.43 -25.01 -11.27
N VAL A 65 11.33 -24.92 -10.51
CA VAL A 65 9.98 -25.18 -11.03
C VAL A 65 9.53 -23.96 -11.86
N PRO A 66 9.05 -24.13 -13.11
CA PRO A 66 8.55 -23.02 -13.91
C PRO A 66 7.35 -22.36 -13.21
N MET A 67 7.55 -21.12 -12.81
CA MET A 67 6.54 -20.27 -12.18
C MET A 67 5.90 -19.36 -13.21
N ILE A 68 4.63 -18.99 -12.99
CA ILE A 68 4.03 -17.87 -13.70
C ILE A 68 4.85 -16.62 -13.34
N GLU A 69 5.39 -15.93 -14.33
CA GLU A 69 6.05 -14.65 -14.11
C GLU A 69 5.09 -13.51 -14.42
N ILE A 70 4.91 -12.63 -13.43
CA ILE A 70 4.18 -11.38 -13.61
C ILE A 70 5.22 -10.30 -13.90
N SER A 71 5.15 -9.75 -15.11
CA SER A 71 5.97 -8.61 -15.50
C SER A 71 5.45 -7.33 -14.84
N SER A 72 6.19 -6.81 -13.86
CA SER A 72 5.82 -5.54 -13.21
C SER A 72 5.71 -4.40 -14.19
N ASP A 73 6.57 -4.37 -15.21
CA ASP A 73 6.58 -3.32 -16.23
C ASP A 73 5.30 -3.33 -17.08
N GLU A 74 4.80 -4.52 -17.43
CA GLU A 74 3.54 -4.64 -18.16
C GLU A 74 2.34 -4.24 -17.31
N VAL A 75 2.30 -4.69 -16.04
CA VAL A 75 1.21 -4.33 -15.11
C VAL A 75 1.20 -2.82 -14.88
N VAL A 76 2.36 -2.22 -14.58
CA VAL A 76 2.48 -0.77 -14.36
C VAL A 76 2.16 0.01 -15.63
N GLY A 77 2.57 -0.46 -16.81
CA GLY A 77 2.20 0.12 -18.10
C GLY A 77 0.69 0.15 -18.32
N LYS A 78 0.00 -0.98 -18.08
CA LYS A 78 -1.47 -1.05 -18.20
C LYS A 78 -2.19 -0.14 -17.20
N ILE A 79 -1.68 -0.03 -15.96
CA ILE A 79 -2.21 0.91 -14.95
C ILE A 79 -2.04 2.35 -15.45
N GLN A 80 -0.87 2.70 -16.01
CA GLN A 80 -0.60 4.03 -16.55
C GLN A 80 -1.54 4.40 -17.71
N GLU A 81 -1.86 3.47 -18.60
CA GLU A 81 -2.79 3.71 -19.74
C GLU A 81 -4.20 4.14 -19.28
N LYS A 82 -4.59 3.74 -18.06
CA LYS A 82 -5.91 4.04 -17.47
C LYS A 82 -5.83 5.02 -16.31
N ILE A 83 -4.72 5.77 -16.18
CA ILE A 83 -4.46 6.67 -15.06
C ILE A 83 -5.51 7.79 -14.89
N SER A 84 -6.33 8.07 -15.91
CA SER A 84 -7.48 8.98 -15.80
C SER A 84 -8.46 8.59 -14.69
N TYR A 85 -8.49 7.31 -14.31
CA TYR A 85 -9.30 6.80 -13.20
C TYR A 85 -8.54 6.72 -11.86
N GLY A 86 -7.25 7.06 -11.84
CA GLY A 86 -6.40 7.02 -10.66
C GLY A 86 -6.43 8.31 -9.84
N ASN A 87 -5.90 8.25 -8.63
CA ASN A 87 -5.76 9.41 -7.74
C ASN A 87 -4.37 10.07 -7.89
N ALA A 88 -4.21 11.25 -7.27
CA ALA A 88 -2.96 12.02 -7.34
C ALA A 88 -1.75 11.27 -6.77
N LYS A 89 -1.94 10.45 -5.73
CA LYS A 89 -0.85 9.66 -5.12
C LYS A 89 -0.32 8.63 -6.10
N LEU A 90 -1.21 7.85 -6.73
CA LEU A 90 -0.86 6.86 -7.74
C LEU A 90 -0.20 7.52 -8.96
N MET A 91 -0.72 8.66 -9.40
CA MET A 91 -0.13 9.39 -10.53
C MET A 91 1.30 9.87 -10.23
N ASN A 92 1.57 10.33 -9.00
CA ASN A 92 2.92 10.71 -8.58
C ASN A 92 3.85 9.48 -8.51
N ALA A 93 3.37 8.36 -7.96
CA ALA A 93 4.13 7.11 -7.92
C ALA A 93 4.51 6.60 -9.32
N LEU A 94 3.57 6.65 -10.27
CA LEU A 94 3.83 6.29 -11.66
C LEU A 94 4.84 7.23 -12.32
N TYR A 95 4.74 8.54 -12.06
CA TYR A 95 5.74 9.50 -12.52
C TYR A 95 7.14 9.17 -11.99
N ARG A 96 7.28 8.83 -10.70
CA ARG A 96 8.56 8.40 -10.11
C ARG A 96 9.06 7.10 -10.72
N TYR A 97 8.16 6.15 -11.00
CA TYR A 97 8.50 4.88 -11.64
C TYR A 97 9.12 5.06 -13.03
N PHE A 98 8.47 5.82 -13.91
CA PHE A 98 8.99 6.08 -15.25
C PHE A 98 10.22 6.99 -15.27
N ASN A 99 10.42 7.79 -14.22
CA ASN A 99 11.60 8.65 -14.06
C ASN A 99 12.60 8.10 -13.03
N SER A 100 12.53 6.82 -12.69
CA SER A 100 13.32 6.20 -11.60
C SER A 100 14.83 6.35 -11.78
N ALA A 101 15.32 6.47 -13.01
CA ALA A 101 16.72 6.77 -13.32
C ALA A 101 17.16 8.17 -12.82
N ALA A 102 16.25 9.14 -12.75
CA ALA A 102 16.52 10.50 -12.29
C ALA A 102 16.42 10.66 -10.76
N TYR A 103 15.79 9.72 -10.06
CA TYR A 103 15.58 9.74 -8.60
C TYR A 103 16.58 8.85 -7.83
N PHE A 104 17.71 8.52 -8.45
CA PHE A 104 18.63 7.49 -7.98
C PHE A 104 19.60 7.97 -6.88
N GLU A 105 19.40 7.52 -5.65
CA GLU A 105 20.41 7.54 -4.57
C GLU A 105 20.93 6.12 -4.31
N GLY A 106 21.85 5.66 -5.17
CA GLY A 106 22.82 4.59 -4.89
C GLY A 106 22.30 3.27 -4.30
N ARG A 107 21.95 2.29 -5.17
CA ARG A 107 22.06 0.82 -4.94
C ARG A 107 21.56 -0.05 -6.11
N GLY A 108 21.03 0.54 -7.18
CA GLY A 108 20.44 -0.22 -8.30
C GLY A 108 18.96 -0.53 -8.12
N GLU A 109 18.38 -0.19 -6.96
CA GLU A 109 17.05 -0.63 -6.53
C GLU A 109 15.89 0.31 -6.89
N ALA A 110 16.19 1.43 -7.56
CA ALA A 110 15.20 2.48 -7.83
C ALA A 110 13.96 1.95 -8.56
N LYS A 111 14.12 0.95 -9.43
CA LYS A 111 13.00 0.33 -10.14
C LYS A 111 12.14 -0.54 -9.22
N ASN A 112 12.74 -1.35 -8.34
CA ASN A 112 12.02 -2.20 -7.38
C ASN A 112 11.26 -1.36 -6.36
N LEU A 113 11.90 -0.33 -5.80
CA LEU A 113 11.26 0.63 -4.89
C LEU A 113 10.05 1.30 -5.56
N ALA A 114 10.23 1.80 -6.79
CA ALA A 114 9.14 2.43 -7.50
C ALA A 114 7.99 1.45 -7.85
N THR A 115 8.29 0.17 -8.15
CA THR A 115 7.26 -0.86 -8.32
C THR A 115 6.45 -1.05 -7.04
N TYR A 116 7.11 -1.18 -5.90
CA TYR A 116 6.42 -1.34 -4.60
C TYR A 116 5.59 -0.11 -4.24
N GLU A 117 6.09 1.11 -4.50
CA GLU A 117 5.34 2.36 -4.30
C GLU A 117 4.08 2.44 -5.18
N VAL A 118 4.19 2.10 -6.48
CA VAL A 118 3.05 2.06 -7.40
C VAL A 118 1.99 1.06 -6.93
N PHE A 119 2.40 -0.17 -6.60
CA PHE A 119 1.45 -1.20 -6.15
C PHE A 119 0.83 -0.87 -4.79
N TYR A 120 1.59 -0.26 -3.87
CA TYR A 120 1.06 0.23 -2.60
C TYR A 120 -0.04 1.27 -2.81
N HIS A 121 0.20 2.31 -3.61
CA HIS A 121 -0.79 3.36 -3.87
C HIS A 121 -1.94 2.91 -4.76
N TYR A 122 -1.69 1.94 -5.64
CA TYR A 122 -2.75 1.29 -6.41
C TYR A 122 -3.73 0.55 -5.49
N LEU A 123 -3.22 -0.22 -4.51
CA LEU A 123 -4.07 -0.93 -3.55
C LEU A 123 -4.80 0.02 -2.60
N ASP A 124 -4.18 1.14 -2.19
CA ASP A 124 -4.86 2.21 -1.45
C ASP A 124 -6.07 2.75 -2.23
N HIS A 125 -5.87 3.04 -3.53
CA HIS A 125 -6.94 3.52 -4.41
C HIS A 125 -8.01 2.44 -4.64
N ALA A 126 -7.59 1.18 -4.79
CA ALA A 126 -8.48 0.03 -4.93
C ALA A 126 -9.38 -0.16 -3.71
N TYR A 127 -8.81 -0.13 -2.51
CA TYR A 127 -9.54 -0.21 -1.24
C TYR A 127 -10.60 0.88 -1.17
N ASN A 128 -10.19 2.14 -1.37
CA ASN A 128 -11.07 3.30 -1.31
C ASN A 128 -12.20 3.24 -2.34
N SER A 129 -11.92 2.75 -3.55
CA SER A 129 -12.90 2.66 -4.63
C SER A 129 -13.91 1.55 -4.35
N ILE A 130 -13.46 0.37 -3.91
CA ILE A 130 -14.35 -0.76 -3.61
C ILE A 130 -15.20 -0.48 -2.37
N GLU A 131 -14.60 0.07 -1.29
CA GLU A 131 -15.30 0.39 -0.04
C GLU A 131 -16.47 1.37 -0.25
N LYS A 132 -16.29 2.34 -1.16
CA LYS A 132 -17.29 3.37 -1.48
C LYS A 132 -18.23 2.97 -2.62
N SER A 133 -18.02 1.82 -3.24
CA SER A 133 -18.87 1.29 -4.30
C SER A 133 -20.03 0.46 -3.75
N GLU A 134 -21.01 0.17 -4.62
CA GLU A 134 -22.11 -0.76 -4.31
C GLU A 134 -21.65 -2.24 -4.24
N PHE A 135 -20.40 -2.54 -4.65
CA PHE A 135 -19.82 -3.90 -4.71
C PHE A 135 -18.89 -4.17 -3.52
N LYS A 136 -19.20 -3.61 -2.35
CA LYS A 136 -18.38 -3.81 -1.16
C LYS A 136 -18.30 -5.30 -0.81
N ASP A 137 -17.09 -5.83 -0.88
CA ASP A 137 -16.74 -7.18 -0.44
C ASP A 137 -15.70 -7.07 0.68
N GLU A 138 -16.08 -7.43 1.91
CA GLU A 138 -15.22 -7.30 3.08
C GLU A 138 -14.01 -8.25 3.03
N GLN A 139 -14.16 -9.43 2.44
CA GLN A 139 -13.06 -10.37 2.30
C GLN A 139 -12.03 -9.84 1.30
N LEU A 140 -12.50 -9.29 0.17
CA LEU A 140 -11.64 -8.65 -0.81
C LEU A 140 -10.91 -7.44 -0.22
N LEU A 141 -11.63 -6.57 0.51
CA LEU A 141 -11.05 -5.40 1.17
C LEU A 141 -9.97 -5.79 2.19
N ASN A 142 -10.20 -6.85 2.97
CA ASN A 142 -9.20 -7.38 3.90
C ASN A 142 -7.96 -7.89 3.17
N ASN A 143 -8.12 -8.57 2.03
CA ASN A 143 -7.01 -9.04 1.20
C ASN A 143 -6.22 -7.88 0.58
N ILE A 144 -6.91 -6.86 0.07
CA ILE A 144 -6.29 -5.64 -0.45
C ILE A 144 -5.48 -4.94 0.64
N LEU A 145 -6.07 -4.72 1.81
CA LEU A 145 -5.42 -4.06 2.94
C LEU A 145 -4.20 -4.83 3.42
N LYS A 146 -4.30 -6.16 3.52
CA LYS A 146 -3.19 -7.05 3.85
C LYS A 146 -2.04 -6.87 2.86
N CYS A 147 -2.34 -6.96 1.57
CA CYS A 147 -1.34 -6.87 0.50
C CYS A 147 -0.72 -5.47 0.42
N GLN A 148 -1.51 -4.41 0.62
CA GLN A 148 -1.03 -3.03 0.71
C GLN A 148 0.03 -2.90 1.80
N LYS A 149 -0.23 -3.44 3.01
CA LYS A 149 0.76 -3.42 4.10
C LYS A 149 2.04 -4.20 3.73
N ILE A 150 1.90 -5.35 3.07
CA ILE A 150 3.06 -6.15 2.62
C ILE A 150 3.90 -5.34 1.61
N TYR A 151 3.30 -4.64 0.66
CA TYR A 151 4.02 -3.77 -0.26
C TYR A 151 4.73 -2.61 0.44
N GLY A 152 4.09 -2.01 1.46
CA GLY A 152 4.75 -0.97 2.26
C GLY A 152 5.94 -1.51 3.05
N ILE A 153 5.82 -2.70 3.63
CA ILE A 153 6.95 -3.39 4.30
C ILE A 153 8.06 -3.69 3.28
N ALA A 154 7.72 -4.20 2.08
CA ALA A 154 8.67 -4.50 1.02
C ALA A 154 9.43 -3.25 0.57
N PHE A 155 8.75 -2.13 0.41
CA PHE A 155 9.38 -0.84 0.10
C PHE A 155 10.39 -0.46 1.18
N VAL A 156 9.98 -0.47 2.45
CA VAL A 156 10.84 -0.04 3.58
C VAL A 156 12.04 -0.97 3.77
N LEU A 157 11.87 -2.29 3.68
CA LEU A 157 12.99 -3.22 3.80
C LEU A 157 13.96 -3.08 2.62
N THR A 158 13.45 -2.92 1.41
CA THR A 158 14.27 -2.72 0.20
C THR A 158 15.10 -1.44 0.29
N SER A 159 14.54 -0.38 0.89
CA SER A 159 15.24 0.90 1.03
C SER A 159 16.39 0.87 2.04
N ILE A 160 16.38 -0.10 2.96
CA ILE A 160 17.42 -0.29 3.98
C ILE A 160 18.46 -1.31 3.53
N LEU A 161 18.00 -2.50 3.11
CA LEU A 161 18.84 -3.68 2.90
C LEU A 161 19.17 -3.91 1.41
N GLY A 162 18.22 -3.66 0.52
CA GLY A 162 18.28 -4.14 -0.87
C GLY A 162 17.11 -5.07 -1.18
N ASN A 163 16.80 -5.29 -2.46
CA ASN A 163 15.61 -6.04 -2.83
C ASN A 163 15.73 -7.54 -2.52
N ASP A 164 16.90 -8.12 -2.72
CA ASP A 164 17.10 -9.56 -2.54
C ASP A 164 16.96 -9.96 -1.07
N GLU A 165 17.61 -9.23 -0.15
CA GLU A 165 17.47 -9.42 1.28
C GLU A 165 16.04 -9.16 1.77
N SER A 166 15.40 -8.12 1.25
CA SER A 166 14.00 -7.79 1.54
C SER A 166 13.06 -8.94 1.16
N LEU A 167 13.22 -9.51 -0.04
CA LEU A 167 12.43 -10.64 -0.50
C LEU A 167 12.70 -11.91 0.32
N LYS A 168 13.95 -12.16 0.73
CA LYS A 168 14.28 -13.25 1.67
C LYS A 168 13.53 -13.07 2.99
N ILE A 169 13.55 -11.88 3.59
CA ILE A 169 12.80 -11.58 4.81
C ILE A 169 11.30 -11.83 4.62
N LEU A 170 10.73 -11.33 3.51
CA LEU A 170 9.31 -11.47 3.21
C LEU A 170 8.87 -12.90 2.85
N SER A 171 9.79 -13.76 2.43
CA SER A 171 9.49 -15.17 2.16
C SER A 171 9.01 -15.90 3.41
N TYR A 172 9.46 -15.46 4.59
CA TYR A 172 8.96 -15.93 5.87
C TYR A 172 7.56 -15.37 6.15
N LYS A 173 6.55 -16.22 5.93
CA LYS A 173 5.11 -15.85 5.96
C LYS A 173 4.57 -15.39 7.33
N TRP A 174 5.35 -15.40 8.41
CA TRP A 174 4.92 -14.84 9.71
C TRP A 174 4.64 -13.33 9.61
N LEU A 175 5.41 -12.60 8.79
CA LEU A 175 5.19 -11.17 8.47
C LEU A 175 3.87 -10.92 7.71
N TRP A 176 3.22 -11.97 7.23
CA TRP A 176 1.96 -11.90 6.49
C TRP A 176 0.76 -12.20 7.40
N SER A 177 1.02 -12.60 8.65
CA SER A 177 -0.02 -12.91 9.62
C SER A 177 -0.81 -11.65 9.95
N HIS A 178 -2.13 -11.79 10.15
CA HIS A 178 -2.95 -10.66 10.58
C HIS A 178 -2.51 -10.11 11.94
N HIS A 179 -2.03 -10.99 12.83
CA HIS A 179 -1.49 -10.59 14.14
C HIS A 179 -0.34 -9.59 13.98
N PHE A 180 0.66 -9.92 13.15
CA PHE A 180 1.80 -9.04 12.90
C PHE A 180 1.38 -7.78 12.14
N LEU A 181 0.67 -7.93 11.02
CA LEU A 181 0.29 -6.79 10.18
C LEU A 181 -0.55 -5.75 10.93
N ASN A 182 -1.33 -6.15 11.94
CA ASN A 182 -2.08 -5.23 12.77
C ASN A 182 -1.20 -4.36 13.68
N LYS A 183 0.02 -4.81 14.03
CA LYS A 183 1.01 -4.02 14.79
C LYS A 183 1.60 -2.89 13.96
N ILE A 184 1.59 -3.00 12.62
CA ILE A 184 2.09 -1.97 11.70
C ILE A 184 0.93 -1.08 11.23
N PRO A 185 0.88 0.18 11.68
CA PRO A 185 -0.16 1.09 11.23
C PRO A 185 0.13 1.62 9.82
N LEU A 186 -0.92 1.79 9.00
CA LEU A 186 -0.76 2.28 7.62
C LEU A 186 -0.12 3.67 7.54
N HIS A 187 -0.45 4.59 8.45
CA HIS A 187 0.13 5.94 8.44
C HIS A 187 1.67 5.92 8.61
N LEU A 188 2.22 4.92 9.32
CA LEU A 188 3.66 4.78 9.46
C LEU A 188 4.30 4.38 8.12
N LEU A 189 3.68 3.45 7.38
CA LEU A 189 4.15 3.05 6.06
C LEU A 189 4.01 4.19 5.04
N GLU A 190 2.87 4.87 5.05
CA GLU A 190 2.59 6.03 4.18
C GLU A 190 3.66 7.11 4.35
N ASP A 191 3.97 7.48 5.60
CA ASP A 191 4.98 8.48 5.92
C ASP A 191 6.37 8.06 5.42
N LEU A 192 6.76 6.81 5.67
CA LEU A 192 8.05 6.27 5.26
C LEU A 192 8.22 6.22 3.73
N ILE A 193 7.15 5.90 3.00
CA ILE A 193 7.14 5.89 1.52
C ILE A 193 7.20 7.33 0.99
N HIS A 194 6.35 8.23 1.52
CA HIS A 194 6.23 9.59 1.00
C HIS A 194 7.51 10.40 1.18
N ASN A 195 8.16 10.24 2.34
CA ASN A 195 9.33 10.99 2.75
C ASN A 195 10.64 10.24 2.55
N TYR A 196 10.65 9.15 1.77
CA TYR A 196 11.84 8.33 1.55
C TYR A 196 13.08 9.14 1.13
N ASN A 197 12.91 10.17 0.28
CA ASN A 197 14.01 11.04 -0.17
C ASN A 197 14.37 12.16 0.84
N ASN A 198 13.65 12.28 1.96
CA ASN A 198 13.86 13.30 2.99
C ASN A 198 14.57 12.68 4.22
N SER A 199 15.89 12.51 4.11
CA SER A 199 16.72 11.69 5.01
C SER A 199 16.66 12.00 6.51
N LYS A 200 16.44 13.26 6.93
CA LYS A 200 16.54 13.63 8.35
C LYS A 200 15.30 13.29 9.20
N THR A 201 14.12 13.24 8.60
CA THR A 201 12.86 13.22 9.36
C THR A 201 12.37 11.79 9.64
N GLU A 202 12.87 10.78 8.94
CA GLU A 202 12.26 9.44 8.92
C GLU A 202 13.03 8.36 9.68
N GLU A 203 14.30 8.57 10.05
CA GLU A 203 15.12 7.57 10.74
C GLU A 203 14.49 7.11 12.08
N HIS A 204 13.86 8.01 12.86
CA HIS A 204 13.13 7.61 14.06
C HIS A 204 11.91 6.71 13.77
N LYS A 205 11.24 6.93 12.62
CA LYS A 205 10.11 6.10 12.18
C LYS A 205 10.59 4.77 11.62
N LEU A 206 11.73 4.75 10.94
CA LEU A 206 12.41 3.52 10.52
C LEU A 206 12.80 2.68 11.74
N LEU A 207 13.38 3.28 12.78
CA LEU A 207 13.67 2.60 14.05
C LEU A 207 12.40 2.07 14.70
N LYS A 208 11.31 2.84 14.72
CA LYS A 208 10.00 2.38 15.23
C LYS A 208 9.49 1.16 14.45
N PHE A 209 9.56 1.21 13.12
CA PHE A 209 9.18 0.10 12.24
C PHE A 209 10.03 -1.16 12.51
N LEU A 210 11.35 -1.02 12.53
CA LEU A 210 12.27 -2.13 12.79
C LEU A 210 12.05 -2.71 14.20
N ASN A 211 11.78 -1.89 15.21
CA ASN A 211 11.46 -2.35 16.57
C ASN A 211 10.23 -3.25 16.61
N ILE A 212 9.18 -2.92 15.84
CA ILE A 212 7.99 -3.78 15.73
C ILE A 212 8.36 -5.15 15.14
N ILE A 213 9.18 -5.16 14.07
CA ILE A 213 9.66 -6.41 13.46
C ILE A 213 10.48 -7.22 14.46
N LYS A 214 11.42 -6.58 15.17
CA LYS A 214 12.31 -7.24 16.12
C LYS A 214 11.57 -7.84 17.31
N GLN A 215 10.61 -7.12 17.88
CA GLN A 215 9.82 -7.61 19.00
C GLN A 215 9.03 -8.86 18.61
N ASP A 216 8.31 -8.81 17.48
CA ASP A 216 7.52 -9.94 17.01
C ASP A 216 8.41 -11.12 16.57
N PHE A 217 9.57 -10.83 15.97
CA PHE A 217 10.56 -11.86 15.65
C PHE A 217 11.09 -12.56 16.90
N HIS A 218 11.38 -11.83 17.99
CA HIS A 218 11.83 -12.41 19.26
C HIS A 218 10.75 -13.16 20.04
N GLU A 219 9.47 -12.95 19.72
CA GLU A 219 8.35 -13.71 20.25
C GLU A 219 8.03 -14.96 19.42
N SER A 220 8.66 -15.11 18.24
CA SER A 220 8.41 -16.24 17.35
C SER A 220 9.05 -17.53 17.87
N PRO A 221 8.29 -18.64 17.97
CA PRO A 221 8.82 -19.95 18.40
C PRO A 221 9.81 -20.57 17.40
N GLU A 222 9.99 -19.94 16.23
CA GLU A 222 10.86 -20.41 15.16
C GLU A 222 12.22 -19.69 15.10
N ILE A 223 12.53 -18.83 16.07
CA ILE A 223 13.80 -18.07 16.19
C ILE A 223 15.06 -18.89 15.88
N ASP A 224 15.12 -20.12 16.41
CA ASP A 224 16.30 -20.97 16.24
C ASP A 224 16.48 -21.43 14.79
N ARG A 225 15.40 -21.50 14.00
CA ARG A 225 15.42 -21.82 12.56
C ARG A 225 15.80 -20.63 11.68
N PHE A 226 15.91 -19.44 12.25
CA PHE A 226 15.99 -18.17 11.52
C PHE A 226 17.29 -17.39 11.79
N HIS A 227 18.42 -18.08 11.95
CA HIS A 227 19.71 -17.44 12.22
C HIS A 227 20.14 -16.47 11.10
N GLU A 228 19.95 -16.81 9.83
CA GLU A 228 20.26 -15.92 8.69
C GLU A 228 19.35 -14.68 8.68
N LEU A 229 18.05 -14.87 8.96
CA LEU A 229 17.07 -13.78 9.04
C LEU A 229 17.39 -12.80 10.18
N LYS A 230 17.82 -13.33 11.34
CA LYS A 230 18.27 -12.52 12.47
C LYS A 230 19.42 -11.59 12.06
N ASN A 231 20.38 -12.09 11.29
CA ASN A 231 21.52 -11.30 10.82
C ASN A 231 21.06 -10.15 9.90
N TYR A 232 20.15 -10.41 8.96
CA TYR A 232 19.62 -9.36 8.08
C TYR A 232 18.84 -8.29 8.85
N LEU A 233 18.05 -8.69 9.84
CA LEU A 233 17.33 -7.73 10.68
C LEU A 233 18.30 -6.91 11.55
N GLU A 234 19.29 -7.54 12.17
CA GLU A 234 20.33 -6.85 12.94
C GLU A 234 21.14 -5.87 12.07
N GLU A 235 21.45 -6.26 10.83
CA GLU A 235 22.09 -5.38 9.86
C GLU A 235 21.22 -4.15 9.56
N ALA A 236 19.92 -4.34 9.31
CA ALA A 236 18.99 -3.23 9.09
C ALA A 236 18.98 -2.25 10.27
N PHE A 237 18.97 -2.77 11.50
CA PHE A 237 19.06 -1.96 12.72
C PHE A 237 20.35 -1.15 12.78
N ILE A 238 21.49 -1.79 12.57
CA ILE A 238 22.80 -1.14 12.64
C ILE A 238 22.92 -0.04 11.56
N ILE A 239 22.38 -0.27 10.36
CA ILE A 239 22.37 0.73 9.27
C ILE A 239 21.57 1.96 9.69
N VAL A 240 20.33 1.78 10.13
CA VAL A 240 19.42 2.88 10.49
C VAL A 240 19.94 3.62 11.74
N GLU A 241 20.42 2.90 12.75
CA GLU A 241 20.99 3.51 13.97
C GLU A 241 22.23 4.37 13.66
N LYS A 242 23.15 3.87 12.81
CA LYS A 242 24.32 4.65 12.37
C LYS A 242 23.91 5.92 11.62
N ARG A 243 22.92 5.83 10.72
CA ARG A 243 22.41 7.01 10.00
C ARG A 243 21.83 8.03 10.97
N TRP A 244 20.99 7.60 11.91
CA TRP A 244 20.42 8.47 12.93
C TRP A 244 21.49 9.20 13.75
N LEU A 245 22.49 8.47 14.27
CA LEU A 245 23.57 9.04 15.07
C LEU A 245 24.38 10.10 14.29
N ASN A 246 24.68 9.84 13.03
CA ASN A 246 25.39 10.76 12.14
C ASN A 246 24.60 12.04 11.82
N TYR A 247 23.27 12.02 11.92
CA TYR A 247 22.42 13.21 11.70
C TYR A 247 22.05 13.95 12.98
N SER A 248 22.22 13.31 14.14
CA SER A 248 21.94 13.87 15.47
C SER A 248 23.14 14.56 16.14
N SER A 249 24.31 14.54 15.49
CA SER A 249 25.54 15.24 15.88
C SER A 249 25.73 16.54 15.10
#